data_AF-A0A2N2DZ91-F1
#
_entry.id   AF-A0A2N2DZ91-F1
#
_cell.length_a   1.000
_cell.length_b   1.000
_cell.length_c   1.000
_cell.angle_alpha   90.00
_cell.angle_beta   90.00
_cell.angle_gamma   90.00
#
_symmetry.space_group_name_H-M   'P 1'
#
loop_
_entity.id
_entity.type
_entity.pdbx_description
1 polymer ?
#
loop_
_entity_poly.entity_id
_entity_poly.type
_entity_poly.pdbx_seq_one_letter_code
_entity_poly.pdbx_strand_id
1 'polypeptide(L)'
;MTSFARKKQLISYLFILWGQSKYVSESSENIYDLQTCNDLDRHMRYALSQLSDEQKKIIRKEFMEKTSPNWYLEYYSRSSFYRHKKQCMDTFIRCLHGRKMVK
;
A
#
# COMPACT_ATOMS: atom_id res chain seq x y z
N MET A 1 -4.45 6.76 -18.14
CA MET A 1 -3.40 6.61 -17.09
C MET A 1 -3.81 7.40 -15.86
N THR A 2 -3.88 6.80 -14.67
CA THR A 2 -4.06 7.55 -13.42
C THR A 2 -2.79 8.35 -13.09
N SER A 3 -2.95 9.62 -12.72
CA SER A 3 -1.82 10.50 -12.40
C SER A 3 -1.06 10.04 -11.14
N PHE A 4 0.21 10.42 -11.01
CA PHE A 4 1.03 10.09 -9.84
C PHE A 4 0.35 10.52 -8.52
N ALA A 5 -0.24 11.71 -8.51
CA ALA A 5 -0.98 12.23 -7.35
C ALA A 5 -2.17 11.34 -6.97
N ARG A 6 -2.97 10.91 -7.95
CA ARG A 6 -4.11 10.01 -7.71
C ARG A 6 -3.66 8.65 -7.19
N LYS A 7 -2.57 8.09 -7.73
CA LYS A 7 -1.99 6.83 -7.25
C LYS A 7 -1.54 6.96 -5.80
N LYS A 8 -0.84 8.05 -5.46
CA LYS A 8 -0.43 8.33 -4.08
C LYS A 8 -1.64 8.41 -3.14
N GLN A 9 -2.67 9.19 -3.51
CA GLN A 9 -3.89 9.33 -2.72
C GLN A 9 -4.59 8.00 -2.50
N LEU A 10 -4.75 7.20 -3.56
CA LEU A 10 -5.37 5.86 -3.47
C LEU A 10 -4.59 4.95 -2.51
N ILE A 11 -3.26 4.88 -2.65
CA ILE A 11 -2.43 4.04 -1.79
C ILE A 11 -2.52 4.50 -0.34
N SER A 12 -2.39 5.81 -0.08
CA SER A 12 -2.58 6.38 1.26
C SER A 12 -3.93 5.99 1.86
N TYR A 13 -5.02 6.10 1.09
CA TYR A 13 -6.36 5.71 1.54
C TYR A 13 -6.45 4.21 1.87
N LEU A 14 -5.89 3.34 1.03
CA LEU A 14 -5.87 1.89 1.27
C LEU A 14 -5.11 1.52 2.54
N PHE A 15 -4.00 2.18 2.85
CA PHE A 15 -3.27 1.95 4.09
C PHE A 15 -4.02 2.44 5.34
N ILE A 16 -4.77 3.55 5.23
CA ILE A 16 -5.66 4.01 6.30
C ILE A 16 -6.76 2.98 6.55
N LEU A 17 -7.45 2.54 5.49
CA LEU A 17 -8.51 1.53 5.59
C LEU A 17 -7.99 0.21 6.16
N TRP A 18 -6.83 -0.25 5.69
CA TRP A 18 -6.23 -1.50 6.16
C TRP A 18 -5.80 -1.39 7.63
N GLY A 19 -5.30 -0.23 8.06
CA GLY A 19 -5.02 0.04 9.47
C GLY A 19 -6.27 0.00 10.35
N GLN A 20 -7.37 0.60 9.89
CA GLN A 20 -8.66 0.62 10.61
C GLN A 20 -9.35 -0.75 10.62
N SER A 21 -9.28 -1.49 9.51
CA SER A 21 -9.86 -2.83 9.36
C SER A 21 -9.35 -3.81 10.43
N LYS A 22 -8.09 -3.68 10.84
CA LYS A 22 -7.51 -4.49 11.94
C LYS A 22 -8.15 -4.24 13.30
N TYR A 23 -8.64 -3.02 13.55
CA TYR A 23 -9.38 -2.70 14.78
C TYR A 23 -10.82 -3.22 14.73
N VAL A 24 -11.46 -3.19 13.55
CA VAL A 24 -12.85 -3.65 13.38
C VAL A 24 -12.94 -5.17 13.50
N SER A 25 -11.97 -5.93 12.96
CA SER A 25 -11.95 -7.39 13.11
C SER A 25 -11.87 -7.88 14.55
N GLU A 26 -11.34 -7.07 15.46
CA GLU A 26 -11.24 -7.41 16.89
C GLU A 26 -12.52 -7.08 17.67
N SER A 27 -13.45 -6.31 17.10
CA SER A 27 -14.62 -5.74 17.80
C SER A 27 -15.97 -5.99 17.15
N SER A 28 -16.03 -6.46 15.90
CA SER A 28 -17.29 -6.64 15.15
C SER A 28 -17.78 -8.10 15.15
N GLU A 29 -19.05 -8.29 15.54
CA GLU A 29 -19.77 -9.57 15.40
C GLU A 29 -20.46 -9.72 14.03
N ASN A 30 -20.38 -8.71 13.15
CA ASN A 30 -21.01 -8.76 11.83
C ASN A 30 -20.15 -9.52 10.81
N ILE A 31 -20.68 -10.64 10.32
CA ILE A 31 -20.00 -11.54 9.37
C ILE A 31 -19.62 -10.84 8.05
N TYR A 32 -20.43 -9.89 7.56
CA TYR A 32 -20.16 -9.18 6.29
C TYR A 32 -19.00 -8.19 6.42
N ASP A 33 -18.93 -7.48 7.54
CA ASP A 33 -17.84 -6.55 7.83
C ASP A 33 -16.53 -7.31 8.03
N LEU A 34 -16.57 -8.46 8.72
CA LEU A 34 -15.42 -9.32 8.92
C LEU A 34 -14.90 -9.90 7.59
N GLN A 35 -15.79 -10.36 6.71
CA GLN A 35 -15.42 -10.88 5.39
C GLN A 35 -14.73 -9.81 4.54
N THR A 36 -15.30 -8.59 4.50
CA THR A 36 -14.73 -7.46 3.75
C THR A 36 -13.35 -7.06 4.29
N CYS A 37 -13.19 -7.04 5.61
CA CYS A 37 -11.91 -6.79 6.28
C CYS A 37 -10.86 -7.86 5.92
N ASN A 38 -11.24 -9.13 5.98
CA ASN A 38 -10.37 -10.25 5.65
C ASN A 38 -9.93 -10.21 4.18
N ASP A 39 -10.83 -9.85 3.26
CA ASP A 39 -10.49 -9.69 1.87
C ASP A 39 -9.51 -8.53 1.66
N LEU A 40 -9.73 -7.37 2.27
CA LEU A 40 -8.79 -6.26 2.20
C LEU A 40 -7.40 -6.65 2.74
N ASP A 41 -7.32 -7.26 3.93
CA ASP A 41 -6.06 -7.70 4.53
C ASP A 41 -5.32 -8.68 3.62
N ARG A 42 -6.03 -9.67 3.06
CA ARG A 42 -5.46 -10.66 2.14
C ARG A 42 -4.91 -10.02 0.87
N HIS A 43 -5.58 -9.02 0.31
CA HIS A 43 -5.11 -8.30 -0.88
C HIS A 43 -3.89 -7.42 -0.57
N MET A 44 -3.92 -6.70 0.57
CA MET A 44 -2.82 -5.84 1.01
C MET A 44 -1.55 -6.64 1.29
N ARG A 45 -1.65 -7.75 2.03
CA ARG A 45 -0.51 -8.64 2.31
C ARG A 45 0.09 -9.23 1.05
N TYR A 46 -0.76 -9.66 0.11
CA TYR A 46 -0.29 -10.16 -1.18
C TYR A 46 0.43 -9.07 -1.98
N ALA A 47 -0.16 -7.88 -2.12
CA ALA A 47 0.47 -6.80 -2.85
C ALA A 47 1.83 -6.42 -2.24
N LEU A 48 1.95 -6.43 -0.92
CA LEU A 48 3.21 -6.21 -0.21
C LEU A 48 4.23 -7.36 -0.40
N SER A 49 3.79 -8.61 -0.49
CA SER A 49 4.70 -9.76 -0.68
C SER A 49 5.33 -9.78 -2.07
N GLN A 50 4.67 -9.18 -3.07
CA GLN A 50 5.17 -9.09 -4.44
C GLN A 50 6.21 -7.98 -4.65
N LEU A 51 6.41 -7.10 -3.67
CA LEU A 51 7.40 -6.02 -3.76
C LEU A 51 8.80 -6.54 -3.43
N SER A 52 9.82 -5.98 -4.09
CA SER A 52 11.21 -6.18 -3.67
C SER A 52 11.46 -5.53 -2.30
N ASP A 53 12.54 -5.89 -1.62
CA ASP A 53 12.83 -5.33 -0.30
C ASP A 53 13.06 -3.81 -0.32
N GLU A 54 13.65 -3.32 -1.41
CA GLU A 54 13.80 -1.89 -1.66
C GLU A 54 12.43 -1.20 -1.81
N GLN A 55 11.53 -1.81 -2.59
CA GLN A 55 10.18 -1.30 -2.78
C GLN A 55 9.36 -1.33 -1.47
N LYS A 56 9.50 -2.40 -0.68
CA LYS A 56 8.89 -2.51 0.66
C LYS A 56 9.38 -1.40 1.58
N LYS A 57 10.68 -1.07 1.56
CA LYS A 57 11.24 0.05 2.33
C LYS A 57 10.56 1.37 1.95
N ILE A 58 10.45 1.65 0.65
CA ILE A 58 9.79 2.86 0.15
C ILE A 58 8.32 2.89 0.59
N ILE A 59 7.56 1.81 0.39
CA ILE A 59 6.13 1.75 0.75
C ILE A 59 5.91 1.95 2.24
N ARG A 60 6.71 1.29 3.09
CA ARG A 60 6.60 1.43 4.54
C ARG A 60 6.87 2.87 4.98
N LYS A 61 7.98 3.45 4.53
CA LYS A 61 8.35 4.81 4.91
C LYS A 61 7.40 5.88 4.39
N GLU A 62 6.82 5.68 3.21
CA GLU A 62 5.90 6.64 2.59
C GLU A 62 4.46 6.55 3.07
N PHE A 63 3.99 5.38 3.47
CA PHE A 63 2.55 5.15 3.68
C PHE A 63 2.19 4.50 5.03
N MET A 64 3.16 3.95 5.78
CA MET A 64 2.90 3.23 7.03
C MET A 64 3.58 3.90 8.24
N GLU A 65 4.80 4.38 8.06
CA GLU A 65 5.60 4.99 9.11
C GLU A 65 5.46 6.51 9.12
N LYS A 66 5.48 7.12 10.31
CA LYS A 66 5.69 8.57 10.45
C LYS A 66 7.17 8.87 10.23
N THR A 67 7.56 9.10 8.98
CA THR A 67 8.94 9.46 8.62
C THR A 67 9.08 10.94 8.24
N SER A 68 10.29 11.47 8.37
CA SER A 68 10.64 12.79 7.83
C SER A 68 10.40 12.82 6.31
N PRO A 69 9.83 13.89 5.73
CA PRO A 69 9.65 14.02 4.28
C PRO A 69 10.93 13.83 3.45
N ASN A 70 12.09 14.00 4.07
CA ASN A 70 13.41 13.92 3.43
C ASN A 70 14.20 12.65 3.79
N TRP A 71 13.56 11.63 4.38
CA TRP A 71 14.22 10.37 4.80
C TRP A 71 15.04 9.71 3.67
N TYR A 72 14.62 9.92 2.42
CA TYR A 72 15.24 9.27 1.26
C TYR A 72 16.65 9.80 0.94
N LEU A 73 17.01 11.01 1.42
CA LEU A 73 18.30 11.63 1.11
C LEU A 73 19.50 10.84 1.65
N GLU A 74 19.27 10.01 2.67
CA GLU A 74 20.29 9.10 3.23
C GLU A 74 20.63 7.93 2.30
N TYR A 75 19.77 7.61 1.34
CA TYR A 75 19.87 6.39 0.52
C TYR A 75 19.84 6.65 -0.99
N TYR A 76 19.26 7.78 -1.41
CA TYR A 76 18.93 8.05 -2.80
C TYR A 76 19.18 9.51 -3.16
N SER A 77 19.60 9.74 -4.41
CA SER A 77 19.40 11.06 -5.02
C SER A 77 17.91 11.33 -5.23
N ARG A 78 17.53 12.61 -5.26
CA ARG A 78 16.14 13.04 -5.46
C ARG A 78 15.50 12.43 -6.70
N SER A 79 16.18 12.50 -7.85
CA SER A 79 15.66 11.99 -9.13
C SER A 79 15.46 10.47 -9.10
N SER A 80 16.45 9.73 -8.58
CA SER A 80 16.36 8.29 -8.42
C SER A 80 15.24 7.90 -7.47
N PHE A 81 15.09 8.59 -6.34
CA PHE A 81 14.02 8.30 -5.38
C PHE A 81 12.64 8.42 -6.01
N TYR A 82 12.33 9.54 -6.67
CA TYR A 82 11.01 9.73 -7.29
C TYR A 82 10.74 8.71 -8.41
N ARG A 83 11.78 8.27 -9.14
CA ARG A 83 11.66 7.19 -10.12
C ARG A 83 11.31 5.86 -9.45
N HIS A 84 12.08 5.43 -8.44
CA HIS A 84 11.82 4.18 -7.70
C HIS A 84 10.47 4.22 -6.99
N LYS A 85 10.09 5.35 -6.39
CA LYS A 85 8.79 5.56 -5.77
C LYS A 85 7.64 5.39 -6.77
N LYS A 86 7.75 6.00 -7.95
CA LYS A 86 6.77 5.83 -9.02
C LYS A 86 6.64 4.35 -9.43
N GLN A 87 7.76 3.68 -9.69
CA GLN A 87 7.78 2.25 -10.05
C GLN A 87 7.20 1.35 -8.96
N CYS A 88 7.51 1.66 -7.70
CA CYS A 88 6.98 0.95 -6.54
C CYS A 88 5.45 1.08 -6.46
N MET A 89 4.91 2.30 -6.55
CA MET A 89 3.46 2.53 -6.55
C MET A 89 2.76 1.84 -7.74
N ASP A 90 3.37 1.88 -8.92
CA ASP A 90 2.84 1.22 -10.11
C ASP A 90 2.79 -0.30 -9.94
N THR A 91 3.86 -0.89 -9.37
CA THR A 91 3.93 -2.32 -9.05
C THR A 91 2.88 -2.70 -8.03
N PHE A 92 2.77 -1.95 -6.93
CA PHE A 92 1.80 -2.20 -5.86
C PHE A 92 0.36 -2.19 -6.38
N ILE A 93 -0.02 -1.16 -7.13
CA ILE A 93 -1.36 -1.05 -7.73
C ILE A 93 -1.61 -2.19 -8.73
N ARG A 94 -0.61 -2.55 -9.54
CA ARG A 94 -0.72 -3.70 -10.45
C ARG A 94 -0.96 -5.01 -9.69
N CYS A 95 -0.32 -5.22 -8.54
CA CYS A 95 -0.54 -6.42 -7.73
C CYS A 95 -1.97 -6.47 -7.15
N LEU A 96 -2.56 -5.30 -6.83
CA LEU A 96 -3.96 -5.21 -6.43
C LEU A 96 -4.93 -5.52 -7.58
N HIS A 97 -4.66 -5.05 -8.80
CA HIS A 97 -5.49 -5.33 -9.98
C HIS A 97 -5.27 -6.72 -10.59
N GLY A 98 -4.07 -7.29 -10.45
CA GLY A 98 -3.69 -8.59 -11.02
C GLY A 98 -4.45 -9.76 -10.40
N ARG A 99 -4.98 -9.57 -9.18
CA ARG A 99 -6.16 -10.29 -8.74
C ARG A 99 -7.38 -9.65 -9.39
N LYS A 100 -7.66 -9.97 -10.66
CA LYS A 100 -9.08 -9.97 -11.06
C LYS A 100 -9.75 -10.84 -9.99
N MET A 101 -10.65 -10.23 -9.21
CA MET A 101 -11.53 -10.93 -8.29
C MET A 101 -12.02 -12.15 -9.06
N VAL A 102 -11.55 -13.33 -8.64
CA VAL A 102 -11.97 -14.60 -9.23
C VAL A 102 -13.48 -14.58 -9.07
N LYS A 103 -14.17 -14.55 -10.22
CA LYS A 103 -15.63 -14.55 -10.30
C LYS A 103 -16.19 -15.76 -9.59
#